data_AF-A0A2J7R6Q3-F1
#
_entry.id   AF-A0A2J7R6Q3-F1
#
_cell.length_a   1.000
_cell.length_b   1.000
_cell.length_c   1.000
_cell.angle_alpha   90.00
_cell.angle_beta   90.00
_cell.angle_gamma   90.00
#
_symmetry.space_group_name_H-M   'P 1'
#
loop_
_entity.id
_entity.type
_entity.pdbx_description
1 polymer ?
#
loop_
_entity_poly.entity_id
_entity_poly.type
_entity_poly.pdbx_seq_one_letter_code
_entity_poly.pdbx_strand_id
1 'polypeptide(L)'
;MGMLQRVLDRTLHLACREGFLSSSCILRHILSGLTSITPVEYRSVPGSFDRPVKDYLPIKDWGMPGNPYSMQLKWYVPGNNEVACVQSLISRYLPPELQRINSFISDEVQLTREELQCSLGIVIAVLGCRSMLPVWDEPPVKLIDSCLPITPFLPSVDVGGGHVTMPDGSNVRKSVADTVNRLQEKLLLCREDDTKSFFSLIVLWEYLLIDRFGSKSCYEVHWKNFRMLKKVLENKLVGQKRHLRALLIDRTMLQHESLLEQGSMCLTPTHRQMMINLLTLSTSHYSEVRSRAQVKLFTALDQFSYSYTVLIPHLLRNLQQDSSQFHEQFKGSLYVLLGPKQNPLVTRHDWEMLMNLWPAIVRTKPSEKLSVIRLIENIVESVHKHFPTITISLQIPELCLAAARQLWNSSPAPCFQVVSDEEVAIGMQQLEDRNQYNTDQYLALLDSLMDAMQQENLHWRYRSMALSFLRDLVHPDLPYSARTVRYFLHTLIHDSLELRKIAIRSTVFLLKQQKRAHKKILIDPLSFSGGEKAKGPGDHASNRWVQYCSKTRPLTAEAWDTPCYVHKPYHGFYCWPEVFFGIMEIHTLTISCHIWSAW
;
A
#
# COMPACT_ATOMS: atom_id res chain seq x y z
N MET A 1 12.92 -16.56 38.59
CA MET A 1 13.04 -15.13 38.21
C MET A 1 14.18 -14.39 38.90
N GLY A 2 14.33 -14.46 40.22
CA GLY A 2 15.35 -13.68 40.95
C GLY A 2 16.81 -13.90 40.50
N MET A 3 17.19 -15.11 40.07
CA MET A 3 18.54 -15.35 39.51
C MET A 3 18.74 -14.65 38.16
N LEU A 4 17.75 -14.68 37.27
CA LEU A 4 17.82 -14.00 35.96
C LEU A 4 17.94 -12.49 36.12
N GLN A 5 17.23 -11.90 37.07
CA GLN A 5 17.36 -10.47 37.38
C GLN A 5 18.79 -10.11 37.81
N ARG A 6 19.41 -10.90 38.71
CA ARG A 6 20.81 -10.68 39.13
C ARG A 6 21.80 -10.78 37.98
N VAL A 7 21.55 -11.65 37.00
CA VAL A 7 22.36 -11.74 35.79
C VAL A 7 22.20 -10.46 34.97
N LEU A 8 20.95 -10.06 34.67
CA LEU A 8 20.66 -8.84 33.90
C LEU A 8 21.25 -7.57 34.54
N ASP A 9 21.15 -7.44 35.86
CA ASP A 9 21.74 -6.32 36.63
C ASP A 9 23.24 -6.16 36.39
N ARG A 10 23.96 -7.26 36.14
CA ARG A 10 25.41 -7.24 35.90
C ARG A 10 25.76 -7.14 34.43
N THR A 11 24.90 -7.65 33.55
CA THR A 11 25.26 -7.84 32.14
C THR A 11 24.70 -6.77 31.20
N LEU A 12 23.62 -6.07 31.58
CA LEU A 12 23.00 -5.03 30.74
C LEU A 12 23.89 -3.80 30.54
N HIS A 13 24.70 -3.43 31.53
CA HIS A 13 25.58 -2.25 31.47
C HIS A 13 27.06 -2.59 31.26
N LEU A 14 27.35 -3.76 30.65
CA LEU A 14 28.72 -4.12 30.32
C LEU A 14 29.30 -3.15 29.28
N ALA A 15 30.52 -2.67 29.51
CA ALA A 15 31.25 -1.84 28.55
C ALA A 15 31.50 -2.56 27.21
N CYS A 16 31.51 -3.90 27.22
CA CYS A 16 31.64 -4.71 26.01
C CYS A 16 30.35 -4.67 25.19
N ARG A 17 30.47 -4.23 23.93
CA ARG A 17 29.35 -4.10 23.00
C ARG A 17 28.58 -5.41 22.79
N GLU A 18 29.29 -6.51 22.56
CA GLU A 18 28.65 -7.81 22.38
C GLU A 18 27.95 -8.29 23.65
N GLY A 19 28.51 -7.95 24.81
CA GLY A 19 27.96 -8.27 26.13
C GLY A 19 26.61 -7.59 26.39
N PHE A 20 26.53 -6.26 26.23
CA PHE A 20 25.27 -5.54 26.47
C PHE A 20 24.22 -5.86 25.39
N LEU A 21 24.62 -6.05 24.12
CA LEU A 21 23.69 -6.43 23.05
C LEU A 21 23.08 -7.81 23.30
N SER A 22 23.90 -8.79 23.70
CA SER A 22 23.42 -10.13 24.05
C SER A 22 22.48 -10.09 25.26
N SER A 23 22.83 -9.27 26.26
CA SER A 23 22.00 -9.10 27.47
C SER A 23 20.66 -8.41 27.17
N SER A 24 20.67 -7.39 26.31
CA SER A 24 19.45 -6.74 25.83
C SER A 24 18.58 -7.73 25.04
N CYS A 25 19.19 -8.60 24.22
CA CYS A 25 18.48 -9.69 23.58
C CYS A 25 17.88 -10.67 24.60
N ILE A 26 18.60 -11.06 25.65
CA ILE A 26 18.06 -11.93 26.70
C ILE A 26 16.84 -11.27 27.36
N LEU A 27 16.95 -10.00 27.76
CA LEU A 27 15.83 -9.24 28.32
C LEU A 27 14.61 -9.25 27.38
N ARG A 28 14.82 -9.00 26.09
CA ARG A 28 13.76 -9.04 25.07
C ARG A 28 13.09 -10.40 24.95
N HIS A 29 13.85 -11.50 24.96
CA HIS A 29 13.29 -12.85 24.87
C HIS A 29 12.52 -13.24 26.14
N ILE A 30 13.01 -12.84 27.32
CA ILE A 30 12.27 -13.03 28.59
C ILE A 30 10.94 -12.30 28.53
N LEU A 31 10.96 -11.02 28.16
CA LEU A 31 9.74 -10.21 28.04
C LEU A 31 8.78 -10.75 26.99
N SER A 32 9.27 -11.09 25.80
CA SER A 32 8.44 -11.69 24.74
C SER A 32 7.86 -13.03 25.18
N GLY A 33 8.63 -13.89 25.85
CA GLY A 33 8.15 -15.20 26.30
C GLY A 33 7.09 -15.13 27.39
N LEU A 34 7.14 -14.11 28.25
CA LEU A 34 6.12 -13.85 29.29
C LEU A 34 4.85 -13.19 28.74
N THR A 35 4.89 -12.63 27.52
CA THR A 35 3.81 -11.81 26.97
C THR A 35 3.16 -12.39 25.71
N SER A 36 3.84 -13.29 24.99
CA SER A 36 3.31 -13.94 23.79
C SER A 36 2.32 -15.05 24.14
N ILE A 37 1.16 -15.07 23.48
CA ILE A 37 0.29 -16.23 23.46
C ILE A 37 0.91 -17.28 22.54
N THR A 38 1.17 -18.50 23.03
CA THR A 38 1.77 -19.59 22.25
C THR A 38 1.16 -20.96 22.52
N PRO A 39 1.19 -21.93 21.59
CA PRO A 39 0.85 -23.29 21.93
C PRO A 39 1.94 -23.86 22.82
N VAL A 40 1.56 -24.61 23.85
CA VAL A 40 2.52 -25.20 24.80
C VAL A 40 3.33 -26.34 24.14
N GLU A 41 2.78 -26.97 23.11
CA GLU A 41 3.35 -28.17 22.51
C GLU A 41 2.94 -28.35 21.05
N TYR A 42 3.80 -29.02 20.28
CA TYR A 42 3.64 -29.31 18.84
C TYR A 42 3.71 -30.81 18.54
N ARG A 43 3.35 -31.68 19.50
CA ARG A 43 3.48 -33.14 19.35
C ARG A 43 2.48 -33.68 18.31
N SER A 44 2.82 -34.81 17.68
CA SER A 44 1.93 -35.46 16.71
C SER A 44 0.66 -36.06 17.34
N VAL A 45 0.70 -36.35 18.64
CA VAL A 45 -0.39 -36.97 19.41
C VAL A 45 -0.60 -36.14 20.69
N PRO A 46 -1.85 -35.95 21.17
CA PRO A 46 -2.11 -35.17 22.39
C PRO A 46 -1.61 -35.84 23.69
N GLY A 47 -1.50 -37.18 23.71
CA GLY A 47 -1.01 -37.95 24.86
C GLY A 47 0.45 -37.68 25.19
N SER A 48 0.83 -37.86 26.47
CA SER A 48 2.26 -37.83 26.82
C SER A 48 2.97 -39.10 26.35
N PHE A 49 4.19 -38.94 25.85
CA PHE A 49 5.10 -40.04 25.55
C PHE A 49 5.74 -40.64 26.81
N ASP A 50 5.53 -40.02 27.99
CA ASP A 50 6.07 -40.48 29.28
C ASP A 50 5.29 -41.66 29.88
N ARG A 51 4.28 -42.19 29.16
CA ARG A 51 3.50 -43.34 29.63
C ARG A 51 4.32 -44.63 29.52
N PRO A 52 4.25 -45.55 30.49
CA PRO A 52 4.91 -46.84 30.39
C PRO A 52 4.51 -47.58 29.11
N VAL A 53 5.48 -48.23 28.45
CA VAL A 53 5.25 -48.98 27.20
C VAL A 53 4.22 -50.10 27.36
N LYS A 54 4.04 -50.59 28.60
CA LYS A 54 3.02 -51.59 28.95
C LYS A 54 1.59 -51.07 28.76
N ASP A 55 1.36 -49.77 28.98
CA ASP A 55 0.03 -49.16 28.96
C ASP A 55 -0.28 -48.51 27.60
N TYR A 56 0.76 -48.08 26.87
CA TYR A 56 0.62 -47.40 25.60
C TYR A 56 1.84 -47.64 24.71
N LEU A 57 1.62 -48.02 23.45
CA LEU A 57 2.66 -48.28 22.47
C LEU A 57 2.69 -47.17 21.40
N PRO A 58 3.63 -46.20 21.46
CA PRO A 58 3.62 -45.02 20.59
C PRO A 58 3.76 -45.31 19.09
N ILE A 59 4.29 -46.48 18.71
CA ILE A 59 4.49 -46.85 17.30
C ILE A 59 3.17 -47.02 16.54
N LYS A 60 2.06 -47.29 17.25
CA LYS A 60 0.73 -47.41 16.63
C LYS A 60 0.22 -46.09 16.07
N ASP A 61 0.76 -44.97 16.54
CA ASP A 61 0.31 -43.64 16.18
C ASP A 61 1.13 -43.03 15.03
N TRP A 62 2.01 -43.81 14.41
CA TRP A 62 2.85 -43.36 13.30
C TRP A 62 2.03 -42.90 12.11
N GLY A 63 2.28 -41.66 11.67
CA GLY A 63 1.57 -41.05 10.54
C GLY A 63 0.09 -40.79 10.80
N MET A 64 -0.41 -40.92 12.04
CA MET A 64 -1.81 -40.69 12.33
C MET A 64 -2.21 -39.24 12.01
N PRO A 65 -3.26 -39.04 11.19
CA PRO A 65 -3.72 -37.71 10.88
C PRO A 65 -4.43 -37.09 12.09
N GLY A 66 -4.14 -35.82 12.34
CA GLY A 66 -4.88 -35.01 13.29
C GLY A 66 -6.31 -34.74 12.80
N ASN A 67 -7.16 -34.37 13.76
CA ASN A 67 -8.52 -33.90 13.50
C ASN A 67 -8.66 -32.48 14.09
N PRO A 68 -8.97 -31.45 13.25
CA PRO A 68 -9.13 -30.07 13.71
C PRO A 68 -10.12 -29.90 14.86
N TYR A 69 -11.16 -30.74 14.94
CA TYR A 69 -12.20 -30.64 15.97
C TYR A 69 -11.83 -31.30 17.30
N SER A 70 -10.76 -32.10 17.36
CA SER A 70 -10.40 -32.88 18.56
C SER A 70 -8.91 -32.80 18.91
N MET A 71 -8.25 -31.67 18.61
CA MET A 71 -6.79 -31.52 18.76
C MET A 71 -6.29 -31.44 20.21
N GLN A 72 -7.16 -31.15 21.18
CA GLN A 72 -6.82 -30.91 22.59
C GLN A 72 -5.64 -29.94 22.75
N LEU A 73 -5.72 -28.80 22.06
CA LEU A 73 -4.65 -27.82 22.01
C LEU A 73 -4.56 -27.06 23.34
N LYS A 74 -3.38 -27.04 23.95
CA LYS A 74 -3.09 -26.25 25.15
C LYS A 74 -2.39 -24.96 24.76
N TRP A 75 -2.94 -23.84 25.21
CA TRP A 75 -2.39 -22.51 25.01
C TRP A 75 -1.70 -22.03 26.27
N TYR A 76 -0.53 -21.42 26.10
CA TYR A 76 0.05 -20.51 27.06
C TYR A 76 -0.59 -19.14 26.84
N VAL A 77 -1.31 -18.67 27.86
CA VAL A 77 -1.90 -17.33 27.91
C VAL A 77 -1.34 -16.66 29.16
N PRO A 78 -0.74 -15.46 29.04
CA PRO A 78 -0.20 -14.76 30.20
C PRO A 78 -1.26 -14.51 31.28
N GLY A 79 -0.89 -14.63 32.55
CA GLY A 79 -1.76 -14.34 33.69
C GLY A 79 -1.29 -13.13 34.50
N ASN A 80 -1.90 -12.92 35.66
CA ASN A 80 -1.56 -11.80 36.55
C ASN A 80 -0.12 -11.89 37.11
N ASN A 81 0.40 -13.11 37.28
CA ASN A 81 1.77 -13.33 37.77
C ASN A 81 2.81 -12.88 36.73
N GLU A 82 2.56 -13.20 35.46
CA GLU A 82 3.36 -12.76 34.32
C GLU A 82 3.34 -11.23 34.22
N VAL A 83 2.16 -10.60 34.32
CA VAL A 83 2.01 -9.14 34.30
C VAL A 83 2.80 -8.49 35.43
N ALA A 84 2.68 -9.01 36.67
CA ALA A 84 3.43 -8.48 37.81
C ALA A 84 4.96 -8.62 37.62
N CYS A 85 5.40 -9.73 37.03
CA CYS A 85 6.80 -9.97 36.70
C CYS A 85 7.30 -8.97 35.64
N VAL A 86 6.53 -8.75 34.58
CA VAL A 86 6.85 -7.77 33.53
C VAL A 86 6.87 -6.35 34.10
N GLN A 87 5.87 -5.97 34.90
CA GLN A 87 5.84 -4.68 35.60
C GLN A 87 7.09 -4.46 36.47
N SER A 88 7.52 -5.49 37.22
CA SER A 88 8.74 -5.42 38.01
C SER A 88 9.99 -5.19 37.15
N LEU A 89 10.10 -5.84 36.00
CA LEU A 89 11.22 -5.64 35.07
C LEU A 89 11.20 -4.25 34.43
N ILE A 90 10.04 -3.76 33.98
CA ILE A 90 9.91 -2.44 33.37
C ILE A 90 10.29 -1.36 34.38
N SER A 91 9.71 -1.39 35.58
CA SER A 91 9.99 -0.40 36.63
C SER A 91 11.46 -0.38 37.05
N ARG A 92 12.18 -1.51 36.92
CA ARG A 92 13.60 -1.63 37.27
C ARG A 92 14.53 -1.09 36.18
N TYR A 93 14.28 -1.41 34.91
CA TYR A 93 15.24 -1.15 33.84
C TYR A 93 14.87 0.04 32.93
N LEU A 94 13.59 0.38 32.75
CA LEU A 94 13.21 1.44 31.80
C LEU A 94 13.40 2.86 32.37
N PRO A 95 12.88 3.22 33.57
CA PRO A 95 12.99 4.58 34.08
C PRO A 95 14.43 5.10 34.21
N PRO A 96 15.41 4.32 34.72
CA PRO A 96 16.80 4.78 34.80
C PRO A 96 17.40 5.13 33.44
N GLU A 97 17.09 4.35 32.39
CA GLU A 97 17.60 4.61 31.05
C GLU A 97 16.94 5.83 30.42
N LEU A 98 15.64 6.02 30.59
CA LEU A 98 14.96 7.22 30.12
C LEU A 98 15.48 8.47 30.83
N GLN A 99 15.72 8.40 32.15
CA GLN A 99 16.33 9.50 32.90
C GLN A 99 17.74 9.80 32.40
N ARG A 100 18.58 8.77 32.17
CA ARG A 100 19.93 8.94 31.62
C ARG A 100 19.92 9.61 30.25
N ILE A 101 18.99 9.24 29.38
CA ILE A 101 18.78 9.89 28.08
C ILE A 101 18.32 11.34 28.27
N ASN A 102 17.41 11.62 29.21
CA ASN A 102 16.93 12.98 29.49
C ASN A 102 18.02 13.91 30.04
N SER A 103 18.89 13.41 30.91
CA SER A 103 20.05 14.16 31.39
C SER A 103 21.07 14.43 30.28
N PHE A 104 21.21 13.52 29.30
CA PHE A 104 22.00 13.78 28.09
C PHE A 104 21.37 14.85 27.20
N ILE A 105 20.04 14.82 27.01
CA ILE A 105 19.32 15.84 26.22
C ILE A 105 19.52 17.23 26.83
N SER A 106 19.50 17.31 28.16
CA SER A 106 19.62 18.55 28.94
C SER A 106 21.07 19.00 29.18
N ASP A 107 22.05 18.35 28.55
CA ASP A 107 23.49 18.59 28.70
C ASP A 107 24.04 18.44 30.14
N GLU A 108 23.28 17.82 31.05
CA GLU A 108 23.72 17.53 32.43
C GLU A 108 24.80 16.43 32.46
N VAL A 109 24.70 15.47 31.54
CA VAL A 109 25.60 14.32 31.45
C VAL A 109 26.07 14.15 30.01
N GLN A 110 27.38 14.02 29.81
CA GLN A 110 27.94 13.62 28.52
C GLN A 110 27.97 12.09 28.44
N LEU A 111 27.25 11.53 27.46
CA LEU A 111 27.29 10.09 27.16
C LEU A 111 28.20 9.83 25.96
N THR A 112 28.99 8.76 26.03
CA THR A 112 29.66 8.20 24.86
C THR A 112 28.64 7.59 23.88
N ARG A 113 29.08 7.32 22.64
CA ARG A 113 28.21 6.71 21.62
C ARG A 113 27.78 5.31 22.04
N GLU A 114 28.69 4.55 22.64
CA GLU A 114 28.49 3.19 23.11
C GLU A 114 27.52 3.15 24.30
N GLU A 115 27.64 4.08 25.25
CA GLU A 115 26.71 4.19 26.38
C GLU A 115 25.30 4.56 25.92
N LEU A 116 25.18 5.52 25.00
CA LEU A 116 23.87 5.88 24.44
C LEU A 116 23.25 4.68 23.69
N GLN A 117 24.05 3.96 22.90
CA GLN A 117 23.59 2.73 22.23
C GLN A 117 23.18 1.64 23.22
N CYS A 118 23.87 1.52 24.36
CA CYS A 118 23.51 0.60 25.44
C CYS A 118 22.12 0.97 26.01
N SER A 119 21.91 2.23 26.39
CA SER A 119 20.62 2.71 26.87
C SER A 119 19.50 2.50 25.87
N LEU A 120 19.73 2.84 24.59
CA LEU A 120 18.76 2.60 23.51
C LEU A 120 18.47 1.10 23.32
N GLY A 121 19.48 0.24 23.43
CA GLY A 121 19.33 -1.21 23.34
C GLY A 121 18.43 -1.80 24.44
N ILE A 122 18.56 -1.29 25.67
CA ILE A 122 17.70 -1.67 26.80
C ILE A 122 16.26 -1.19 26.55
N VAL A 123 16.07 0.05 26.10
CA VAL A 123 14.73 0.59 25.76
C VAL A 123 14.08 -0.25 24.66
N ILE A 124 14.81 -0.60 23.59
CA ILE A 124 14.33 -1.50 22.52
C ILE A 124 13.93 -2.86 23.10
N ALA A 125 14.74 -3.43 24.00
CA ALA A 125 14.44 -4.72 24.62
C ALA A 125 13.13 -4.70 25.42
N VAL A 126 12.88 -3.60 26.16
CA VAL A 126 11.64 -3.41 26.92
C VAL A 126 10.42 -3.35 26.02
N LEU A 127 10.50 -2.69 24.86
CA LEU A 127 9.38 -2.66 23.89
C LEU A 127 9.00 -4.05 23.34
N GLY A 128 9.80 -5.09 23.59
CA GLY A 128 9.49 -6.48 23.24
C GLY A 128 8.26 -7.07 23.95
N CYS A 129 7.75 -6.48 25.03
CA CYS A 129 6.51 -6.92 25.71
C CYS A 129 5.23 -6.34 25.08
N ARG A 130 5.17 -6.30 23.74
CA ARG A 130 4.18 -5.57 22.94
C ARG A 130 2.71 -5.75 23.34
N SER A 131 2.28 -6.95 23.72
CA SER A 131 0.88 -7.27 24.02
C SER A 131 0.40 -6.63 25.32
N MET A 132 1.30 -6.40 26.28
CA MET A 132 0.99 -5.78 27.58
C MET A 132 1.21 -4.26 27.59
N LEU A 133 1.76 -3.69 26.52
CA LEU A 133 1.99 -2.25 26.37
C LEU A 133 0.84 -1.62 25.58
N PRO A 134 -0.12 -0.92 26.24
CA PRO A 134 -1.22 -0.26 25.54
C PRO A 134 -0.71 0.90 24.67
N VAL A 135 -1.43 1.19 23.60
CA VAL A 135 -1.25 2.45 22.85
C VAL A 135 -1.82 3.59 23.71
N TRP A 136 -1.26 4.78 23.58
CA TRP A 136 -1.76 5.97 24.25
C TRP A 136 -3.18 6.31 23.82
N ASP A 137 -3.89 7.02 24.70
CA ASP A 137 -5.26 7.48 24.47
C ASP A 137 -5.22 8.92 23.95
N GLU A 138 -5.29 9.04 22.62
CA GLU A 138 -5.31 10.33 21.92
C GLU A 138 -6.41 10.32 20.85
N PRO A 139 -7.09 11.45 20.59
CA PRO A 139 -8.08 11.52 19.54
C PRO A 139 -7.44 11.29 18.16
N PRO A 140 -8.12 10.60 17.23
CA PRO A 140 -7.67 10.46 15.85
C PRO A 140 -7.42 11.80 15.17
N VAL A 141 -6.34 11.88 14.37
CA VAL A 141 -6.07 13.03 13.50
C VAL A 141 -7.01 12.97 12.31
N LYS A 142 -7.72 14.06 12.07
CA LYS A 142 -8.55 14.23 10.88
C LYS A 142 -7.66 14.46 9.66
N LEU A 143 -7.47 13.42 8.85
CA LEU A 143 -6.69 13.48 7.60
C LEU A 143 -7.54 13.85 6.39
N ILE A 144 -8.76 13.33 6.34
CA ILE A 144 -9.73 13.55 5.26
C ILE A 144 -11.12 13.68 5.88
N ASP A 145 -11.98 14.48 5.26
CA ASP A 145 -13.39 14.53 5.57
C ASP A 145 -14.08 13.21 5.19
N SER A 146 -14.63 12.53 6.17
CA SER A 146 -15.36 11.27 5.99
C SER A 146 -16.77 11.40 6.54
N CYS A 147 -17.75 10.89 5.79
CA CYS A 147 -19.16 10.84 6.21
C CYS A 147 -19.36 9.87 7.39
N LEU A 148 -18.45 8.90 7.55
CA LEU A 148 -18.47 7.92 8.64
C LEU A 148 -17.25 8.07 9.55
N PRO A 149 -17.39 7.82 10.86
CA PRO A 149 -16.25 7.85 11.77
C PRO A 149 -15.26 6.74 11.39
N ILE A 150 -13.98 7.09 11.33
CA ILE A 150 -12.90 6.11 11.13
C ILE A 150 -12.73 5.36 12.47
N THR A 151 -13.18 4.12 12.52
CA THR A 151 -13.06 3.28 13.72
C THR A 151 -11.87 2.33 13.61
N PRO A 152 -11.04 2.19 14.65
CA PRO A 152 -9.98 1.19 14.67
C PRO A 152 -10.58 -0.22 14.73
N PHE A 153 -9.94 -1.18 14.08
CA PHE A 153 -10.26 -2.59 14.25
C PHE A 153 -9.27 -3.21 15.22
N LEU A 154 -9.70 -3.37 16.47
CA LEU A 154 -8.93 -4.08 17.47
C LEU A 154 -9.49 -5.50 17.58
N PRO A 155 -8.77 -6.52 17.07
CA PRO A 155 -9.19 -7.90 17.29
C PRO A 155 -9.25 -8.12 18.81
N SER A 156 -10.45 -8.42 19.31
CA SER A 156 -10.67 -8.83 20.70
C SER A 156 -10.13 -10.25 20.87
N VAL A 157 -8.81 -10.40 20.81
CA VAL A 157 -8.19 -11.54 21.44
C VAL A 157 -8.27 -11.21 22.92
N ASP A 158 -9.01 -12.01 23.68
CA ASP A 158 -9.00 -11.95 25.14
C ASP A 158 -7.58 -12.32 25.59
N VAL A 159 -6.66 -11.36 25.47
CA VAL A 159 -5.27 -11.50 25.89
C VAL A 159 -5.33 -11.35 27.40
N GLY A 160 -5.59 -12.47 28.06
CA GLY A 160 -5.35 -12.59 29.48
C GLY A 160 -3.97 -11.99 29.80
N GLY A 161 -3.94 -11.18 30.87
CA GLY A 161 -2.77 -10.44 31.30
C GLY A 161 -2.93 -8.94 31.01
N GLY A 162 -3.37 -8.20 32.03
CA GLY A 162 -3.59 -6.75 31.98
C GLY A 162 -2.39 -5.91 31.54
N HIS A 163 -2.56 -4.59 31.61
CA HIS A 163 -1.59 -3.64 31.08
C HIS A 163 -0.50 -3.27 32.09
N VAL A 164 0.68 -2.95 31.55
CA VAL A 164 1.83 -2.51 32.34
C VAL A 164 2.02 -1.01 32.11
N THR A 165 2.33 -0.29 33.19
CA THR A 165 2.47 1.18 33.18
C THR A 165 3.84 1.61 33.68
N MET A 166 4.18 2.88 33.47
CA MET A 166 5.34 3.49 34.14
C MET A 166 5.10 3.55 35.66
N PRO A 167 6.14 3.73 36.50
CA PRO A 167 5.97 3.83 37.95
C PRO A 167 5.05 4.96 38.43
N ASP A 168 4.88 6.01 37.62
CA ASP A 168 3.96 7.13 37.85
C ASP A 168 2.54 6.88 37.31
N GLY A 169 2.27 5.69 36.74
CA GLY A 169 1.01 5.32 36.10
C GLY A 169 0.89 5.78 34.65
N SER A 170 1.87 6.49 34.10
CA SER A 170 1.84 6.96 32.71
C SER A 170 2.00 5.82 31.69
N ASN A 171 1.62 6.09 30.44
CA ASN A 171 1.75 5.12 29.35
C ASN A 171 3.22 4.93 28.96
N VAL A 172 3.71 3.69 29.04
CA VAL A 172 5.10 3.33 28.73
C VAL A 172 5.50 3.72 27.30
N ARG A 173 4.68 3.40 26.29
CA ARG A 173 5.00 3.71 24.88
C ARG A 173 5.10 5.22 24.66
N LYS A 174 4.20 5.99 25.28
CA LYS A 174 4.17 7.46 25.18
C LYS A 174 5.40 8.10 25.81
N SER A 175 5.76 7.69 27.03
CA SER A 175 6.95 8.20 27.72
C SER A 175 8.25 7.89 26.95
N VAL A 176 8.33 6.71 26.33
CA VAL A 176 9.44 6.38 25.42
C VAL A 176 9.40 7.26 24.17
N ALA A 177 8.25 7.38 23.51
CA ALA A 177 8.07 8.20 22.30
C ALA A 177 8.52 9.66 22.51
N ASP A 178 8.10 10.29 23.60
CA ASP A 178 8.40 11.69 23.89
C ASP A 178 9.89 11.90 24.20
N THR A 179 10.53 10.93 24.85
CA THR A 179 11.98 10.96 25.12
C THR A 179 12.78 10.75 23.84
N VAL A 180 12.39 9.80 23.00
CA VAL A 180 13.04 9.49 21.72
C VAL A 180 12.88 10.65 20.73
N ASN A 181 11.74 11.36 20.74
CA ASN A 181 11.53 12.56 19.92
C ASN A 181 12.56 13.64 20.24
N ARG A 182 12.67 14.01 21.52
CA ARG A 182 13.65 15.02 21.98
C ARG A 182 15.09 14.57 21.77
N LEU A 183 15.38 13.27 21.93
CA LEU A 183 16.69 12.72 21.64
C LEU A 183 17.05 12.85 20.15
N GLN A 184 16.12 12.55 19.24
CA GLN A 184 16.36 12.70 17.80
C GLN A 184 16.69 14.16 17.45
N GLU A 185 15.92 15.12 17.96
CA GLU A 185 16.18 16.55 17.77
C GLU A 185 17.58 16.94 18.26
N LYS A 186 17.96 16.50 19.47
CA LYS A 186 19.30 16.75 20.03
C LYS A 186 20.41 16.12 19.18
N LEU A 187 20.25 14.88 18.72
CA LEU A 187 21.25 14.19 17.92
C LEU A 187 21.43 14.83 16.54
N LEU A 188 20.34 15.27 15.90
CA LEU A 188 20.42 15.99 14.63
C LEU A 188 21.16 17.33 14.76
N LEU A 189 21.07 17.99 15.92
CA LEU A 189 21.78 19.25 16.18
C LEU A 189 23.25 19.06 16.57
N CYS A 190 23.56 18.07 17.39
CA CYS A 190 24.87 17.97 18.04
C CYS A 190 25.76 16.82 17.54
N ARG A 191 25.19 15.75 16.96
CA ARG A 191 25.88 14.50 16.63
C ARG A 191 25.30 13.82 15.38
N GLU A 192 25.21 14.53 14.26
CA GLU A 192 24.65 13.99 13.02
C GLU A 192 25.44 12.76 12.50
N ASP A 193 26.72 12.65 12.86
CA ASP A 193 27.62 11.56 12.44
C ASP A 193 27.45 10.25 13.23
N ASP A 194 26.67 10.23 14.31
CA ASP A 194 26.35 9.02 15.08
C ASP A 194 25.25 8.17 14.41
N THR A 195 25.60 7.63 13.25
CA THR A 195 24.70 6.81 12.41
C THR A 195 24.14 5.59 13.15
N LYS A 196 24.90 4.99 14.08
CA LYS A 196 24.47 3.83 14.86
C LYS A 196 23.35 4.16 15.84
N SER A 197 23.44 5.31 16.52
CA SER A 197 22.35 5.78 17.38
C SER A 197 21.09 6.07 16.56
N PHE A 198 21.23 6.67 15.36
CA PHE A 198 20.09 6.83 14.45
C PHE A 198 19.49 5.49 13.98
N PHE A 199 20.31 4.45 13.77
CA PHE A 199 19.77 3.11 13.47
C PHE A 199 18.91 2.59 14.62
N SER A 200 19.34 2.77 15.87
CA SER A 200 18.54 2.42 17.04
C SER A 200 17.26 3.25 17.15
N LEU A 201 17.31 4.55 16.84
CA LEU A 201 16.11 5.41 16.80
C LEU A 201 15.10 4.95 15.74
N ILE A 202 15.56 4.60 14.54
CA ILE A 202 14.69 4.09 13.46
C ILE A 202 13.98 2.81 13.91
N VAL A 203 14.70 1.91 14.60
CA VAL A 203 14.14 0.68 15.16
C VAL A 203 13.13 0.99 16.27
N LEU A 204 13.41 1.95 17.15
CA LEU A 204 12.46 2.40 18.18
C LEU A 204 11.17 2.96 17.57
N TRP A 205 11.28 3.78 16.52
CA TRP A 205 10.10 4.31 15.82
C TRP A 205 9.27 3.19 15.17
N GLU A 206 9.91 2.18 14.59
CA GLU A 206 9.20 0.99 14.07
C GLU A 206 8.44 0.26 15.19
N TYR A 207 9.09 -0.01 16.32
CA TYR A 207 8.45 -0.71 17.44
C TYR A 207 7.26 0.08 18.01
N LEU A 208 7.38 1.41 18.11
CA LEU A 208 6.32 2.26 18.65
C LEU A 208 5.14 2.40 17.67
N LEU A 209 5.39 2.53 16.36
CA LEU A 209 4.36 2.70 15.33
C LEU A 209 3.65 1.39 14.98
N ILE A 210 4.40 0.32 14.72
CA ILE A 210 3.92 -0.86 13.97
C ILE A 210 3.74 -2.09 14.86
N ASP A 211 4.60 -2.28 15.87
CA ASP A 211 4.70 -3.59 16.56
C ASP A 211 3.61 -3.84 17.61
N ARG A 212 2.49 -3.10 17.64
CA ARG A 212 1.34 -3.49 18.49
C ARG A 212 0.81 -4.87 18.09
N PHE A 213 0.69 -5.10 16.79
CA PHE A 213 0.02 -6.27 16.23
C PHE A 213 0.99 -7.36 15.76
N GLY A 214 2.29 -7.17 16.03
CA GLY A 214 3.35 -8.01 15.51
C GLY A 214 3.81 -7.62 14.11
N SER A 215 4.93 -8.21 13.69
CA SER A 215 5.55 -7.89 12.41
C SER A 215 4.86 -8.63 11.26
N LYS A 216 4.28 -7.88 10.32
CA LYS A 216 3.75 -8.40 9.05
C LYS A 216 4.76 -9.28 8.32
N SER A 217 6.04 -8.88 8.31
CA SER A 217 7.10 -9.67 7.67
C SER A 217 7.30 -11.04 8.34
N CYS A 218 7.18 -11.13 9.67
CA CYS A 218 7.27 -12.41 10.38
C CYS A 218 6.11 -13.34 10.00
N TYR A 219 4.88 -12.81 9.99
CA TYR A 219 3.70 -13.55 9.56
C TYR A 219 3.83 -14.04 8.11
N GLU A 220 4.25 -13.19 7.17
CA GLU A 220 4.41 -13.58 5.77
C GLU A 220 5.44 -14.70 5.57
N VAL A 221 6.56 -14.66 6.31
CA VAL A 221 7.57 -15.72 6.29
C VAL A 221 7.00 -17.00 6.87
N HIS A 222 6.33 -16.93 8.02
CA HIS A 222 5.71 -18.09 8.66
C HIS A 222 4.66 -18.73 7.73
N TRP A 223 3.81 -17.92 7.10
CA TRP A 223 2.80 -18.36 6.14
C TRP A 223 3.38 -19.04 4.90
N LYS A 224 4.48 -18.50 4.35
CA LYS A 224 5.20 -19.11 3.21
C LYS A 224 5.79 -20.47 3.61
N ASN A 225 6.43 -20.54 4.78
CA ASN A 225 7.00 -21.77 5.30
C ASN A 225 5.91 -22.84 5.52
N PHE A 226 4.80 -22.46 6.14
CA PHE A 226 3.66 -23.34 6.32
C PHE A 226 3.07 -23.84 4.99
N ARG A 227 2.88 -22.96 4.00
CA ARG A 227 2.38 -23.36 2.67
C ARG A 227 3.30 -24.39 2.02
N MET A 228 4.60 -24.21 2.13
CA MET A 228 5.59 -25.16 1.61
C MET A 228 5.50 -26.50 2.34
N LEU A 229 5.53 -26.49 3.68
CA LEU A 229 5.43 -27.70 4.51
C LEU A 229 4.12 -28.45 4.27
N LYS A 230 2.99 -27.74 4.20
CA LYS A 230 1.69 -28.32 3.88
C LYS A 230 1.73 -29.04 2.53
N LYS A 231 2.30 -28.43 1.49
CA LYS A 231 2.37 -29.03 0.15
C LYS A 231 3.17 -30.33 0.14
N VAL A 232 4.21 -30.43 0.96
CA VAL A 232 5.06 -31.64 1.06
C VAL A 232 4.36 -32.75 1.86
N LEU A 233 3.64 -32.38 2.93
CA LEU A 233 3.09 -33.34 3.89
C LEU A 233 1.58 -33.61 3.72
N GLU A 234 0.91 -32.95 2.76
CA GLU A 234 -0.53 -33.13 2.56
C GLU A 234 -0.87 -34.46 1.90
N ASN A 235 -1.81 -35.18 2.50
CA ASN A 235 -2.46 -36.31 1.86
C ASN A 235 -3.68 -35.84 1.07
N LYS A 236 -3.52 -35.69 -0.24
CA LYS A 236 -4.59 -35.24 -1.15
C LYS A 236 -5.71 -36.26 -1.34
N LEU A 237 -5.44 -37.54 -1.09
CA LEU A 237 -6.42 -38.62 -1.30
C LEU A 237 -7.47 -38.67 -0.19
N VAL A 238 -7.06 -38.41 1.07
CA VAL A 238 -7.95 -38.48 2.24
C VAL A 238 -8.84 -37.23 2.35
N GLY A 239 -8.32 -36.06 1.97
CA GLY A 239 -9.06 -34.80 2.06
C GLY A 239 -9.41 -34.40 3.51
N GLN A 240 -10.49 -33.64 3.67
CA GLN A 240 -11.08 -33.24 4.97
C GLN A 240 -10.12 -32.61 6.00
N LYS A 241 -9.02 -31.98 5.55
CA LYS A 241 -7.99 -31.38 6.42
C LYS A 241 -7.38 -32.38 7.42
N ARG A 242 -7.32 -33.68 7.07
CA ARG A 242 -6.68 -34.75 7.85
C ARG A 242 -5.14 -34.66 7.75
N HIS A 243 -4.57 -33.56 8.23
CA HIS A 243 -3.14 -33.30 8.24
C HIS A 243 -2.50 -33.75 9.56
N LEU A 244 -1.17 -33.86 9.60
CA LEU A 244 -0.43 -34.10 10.84
C LEU A 244 -0.80 -33.05 11.91
N ARG A 245 -0.95 -33.47 13.17
CA ARG A 245 -1.37 -32.59 14.27
C ARG A 245 -0.46 -31.35 14.40
N ALA A 246 0.85 -31.52 14.28
CA ALA A 246 1.81 -30.41 14.32
C ALA A 246 1.48 -29.32 13.28
N LEU A 247 1.11 -29.71 12.05
CA LEU A 247 0.72 -28.78 10.99
C LEU A 247 -0.62 -28.08 11.31
N LEU A 248 -1.57 -28.79 11.94
CA LEU A 248 -2.82 -28.18 12.36
C LEU A 248 -2.63 -27.16 13.50
N ILE A 249 -1.73 -27.44 14.44
CA ILE A 249 -1.33 -26.50 15.50
C ILE A 249 -0.69 -25.27 14.88
N ASP A 250 0.26 -25.47 13.97
CA ASP A 250 0.94 -24.40 13.24
C ASP A 250 -0.06 -23.54 12.45
N ARG A 251 -1.05 -24.16 11.78
CA ARG A 251 -2.14 -23.44 11.11
C ARG A 251 -3.00 -22.64 12.07
N THR A 252 -3.27 -23.16 13.26
CA THR A 252 -4.03 -22.46 14.29
C THR A 252 -3.23 -21.26 14.79
N MET A 253 -1.91 -21.42 14.91
CA MET A 253 -1.04 -20.32 15.26
C MET A 253 -1.01 -19.21 14.22
N LEU A 254 -0.88 -19.59 12.95
CA LEU A 254 -1.02 -18.66 11.83
C LEU A 254 -2.38 -17.96 11.79
N GLN A 255 -3.44 -18.60 12.30
CA GLN A 255 -4.74 -17.94 12.41
C GLN A 255 -4.70 -16.85 13.49
N HIS A 256 -4.08 -17.12 14.64
CA HIS A 256 -3.89 -16.12 15.70
C HIS A 256 -3.04 -14.94 15.21
N GLU A 257 -1.91 -15.22 14.57
CA GLU A 257 -1.04 -14.17 13.99
C GLU A 257 -1.76 -13.36 12.91
N SER A 258 -2.55 -14.00 12.05
CA SER A 258 -3.33 -13.32 11.02
C SER A 258 -4.40 -12.40 11.60
N LEU A 259 -5.04 -12.78 12.72
CA LEU A 259 -6.00 -11.92 13.40
C LEU A 259 -5.32 -10.69 13.98
N LEU A 260 -4.14 -10.86 14.59
CA LEU A 260 -3.35 -9.74 15.08
C LEU A 260 -2.96 -8.81 13.93
N GLU A 261 -2.40 -9.35 12.84
CA GLU A 261 -1.96 -8.58 11.65
C GLU A 261 -3.07 -7.76 11.00
N GLN A 262 -4.32 -8.23 11.07
CA GLN A 262 -5.49 -7.48 10.59
C GLN A 262 -5.88 -6.30 11.47
N GLY A 263 -5.30 -6.19 12.68
CA GLY A 263 -5.53 -5.08 13.59
C GLY A 263 -5.19 -3.74 12.94
N SER A 264 -6.10 -2.78 13.05
CA SER A 264 -5.92 -1.43 12.53
C SER A 264 -6.07 -0.39 13.64
N MET A 265 -5.24 0.65 13.58
CA MET A 265 -5.28 1.80 14.48
C MET A 265 -5.58 3.07 13.69
N CYS A 266 -6.23 4.01 14.34
CA CYS A 266 -6.31 5.37 13.84
C CYS A 266 -4.96 6.09 14.02
N LEU A 267 -4.62 6.97 13.07
CA LEU A 267 -3.47 7.85 13.22
C LEU A 267 -3.78 8.89 14.32
N THR A 268 -2.89 9.05 15.29
CA THR A 268 -3.01 10.03 16.40
C THR A 268 -1.93 11.12 16.25
N PRO A 269 -2.00 12.23 16.98
CA PRO A 269 -0.98 13.27 16.96
C PRO A 269 0.44 12.73 17.20
N THR A 270 0.60 11.79 18.13
CA THR A 270 1.90 11.16 18.36
C THR A 270 2.35 10.30 17.19
N HIS A 271 1.46 9.50 16.57
CA HIS A 271 1.81 8.75 15.34
C HIS A 271 2.25 9.71 14.21
N ARG A 272 1.54 10.83 14.04
CA ARG A 272 1.87 11.87 13.06
C ARG A 272 3.29 12.41 13.28
N GLN A 273 3.64 12.74 14.52
CA GLN A 273 4.98 13.23 14.87
C GLN A 273 6.06 12.20 14.55
N MET A 274 5.84 10.93 14.89
CA MET A 274 6.77 9.84 14.57
C MET A 274 7.00 9.67 13.07
N MET A 275 5.95 9.79 12.26
CA MET A 275 6.08 9.72 10.80
C MET A 275 6.88 10.90 10.23
N ILE A 276 6.71 12.10 10.78
CA ILE A 276 7.50 13.28 10.42
C ILE A 276 8.97 13.11 10.84
N ASN A 277 9.21 12.54 12.02
CA ASN A 277 10.56 12.21 12.48
C ASN A 277 11.25 11.20 11.56
N LEU A 278 10.53 10.15 11.15
CA LEU A 278 11.03 9.18 10.18
C LEU A 278 11.28 9.80 8.80
N LEU A 279 10.44 10.76 8.36
CA LEU A 279 10.66 11.50 7.11
C LEU A 279 11.93 12.37 7.19
N THR A 280 12.17 13.00 8.34
CA THR A 280 13.38 13.78 8.59
C THR A 280 14.62 12.89 8.47
N LEU A 281 14.61 11.69 9.08
CA LEU A 281 15.69 10.72 8.92
C LEU A 281 15.79 10.15 7.49
N SER A 282 14.65 10.02 6.79
CA SER A 282 14.58 9.57 5.39
C SER A 282 15.20 10.58 4.39
N THR A 283 15.48 11.80 4.86
CA THR A 283 16.10 12.88 4.11
C THR A 283 17.41 13.40 4.75
N SER A 284 17.96 12.64 5.71
CA SER A 284 19.24 12.93 6.39
C SER A 284 20.46 12.93 5.44
N HIS A 285 21.57 13.53 5.88
CA HIS A 285 22.85 13.53 5.16
C HIS A 285 23.36 12.12 4.84
N TYR A 286 23.28 11.17 5.79
CA TYR A 286 23.85 9.82 5.64
C TYR A 286 22.92 8.88 4.86
N SER A 287 23.44 8.27 3.78
CA SER A 287 22.66 7.38 2.91
C SER A 287 22.12 6.12 3.61
N GLU A 288 22.87 5.55 4.55
CA GLU A 288 22.43 4.36 5.30
C GLU A 288 21.30 4.68 6.29
N VAL A 289 21.33 5.88 6.89
CA VAL A 289 20.25 6.35 7.77
C VAL A 289 19.00 6.56 6.94
N ARG A 290 19.12 7.24 5.79
CA ARG A 290 18.01 7.44 4.86
C ARG A 290 17.38 6.13 4.40
N SER A 291 18.17 5.19 3.88
CA SER A 291 17.62 3.95 3.33
C SER A 291 16.88 3.11 4.38
N ARG A 292 17.41 3.04 5.61
CA ARG A 292 16.75 2.34 6.72
C ARG A 292 15.47 3.05 7.17
N ALA A 293 15.51 4.39 7.31
CA ALA A 293 14.34 5.18 7.70
C ALA A 293 13.22 5.08 6.66
N GLN A 294 13.56 5.15 5.36
CA GLN A 294 12.61 5.03 4.26
C GLN A 294 11.86 3.70 4.30
N VAL A 295 12.55 2.58 4.52
CA VAL A 295 11.91 1.26 4.64
C VAL A 295 10.86 1.25 5.76
N LYS A 296 11.16 1.85 6.92
CA LYS A 296 10.23 1.89 8.06
C LYS A 296 9.09 2.88 7.83
N LEU A 297 9.36 4.01 7.19
CA LEU A 297 8.35 4.98 6.79
C LEU A 297 7.33 4.37 5.82
N PHE A 298 7.78 3.57 4.84
CA PHE A 298 6.88 2.88 3.91
C PHE A 298 6.00 1.86 4.62
N THR A 299 6.52 1.11 5.59
CA THR A 299 5.70 0.21 6.41
C THR A 299 4.64 0.97 7.21
N ALA A 300 4.98 2.15 7.76
CA ALA A 300 4.02 2.99 8.47
C ALA A 300 2.93 3.55 7.53
N LEU A 301 3.29 3.94 6.30
CA LEU A 301 2.34 4.42 5.29
C LEU A 301 1.32 3.35 4.88
N ASP A 302 1.72 2.07 4.88
CA ASP A 302 0.82 0.95 4.57
C ASP A 302 -0.15 0.64 5.72
N GLN A 303 0.20 0.97 6.97
CA GLN A 303 -0.61 0.70 8.15
C GLN A 303 -1.69 1.77 8.38
N PHE A 304 -1.36 3.05 8.14
CA PHE A 304 -2.27 4.16 8.39
C PHE A 304 -2.83 4.70 7.08
N SER A 305 -4.12 4.47 6.83
CA SER A 305 -4.81 5.00 5.65
C SER A 305 -4.68 6.53 5.56
N TYR A 306 -4.45 7.04 4.35
CA TYR A 306 -4.28 8.48 4.06
C TYR A 306 -3.13 9.19 4.78
N SER A 307 -2.29 8.48 5.53
CA SER A 307 -1.17 9.08 6.28
C SER A 307 -0.13 9.76 5.41
N TYR A 308 -0.07 9.45 4.12
CA TYR A 308 0.81 10.13 3.16
C TYR A 308 0.55 11.64 3.10
N THR A 309 -0.68 12.10 3.32
CA THR A 309 -1.08 13.52 3.34
C THR A 309 -0.26 14.33 4.37
N VAL A 310 0.19 13.71 5.46
CA VAL A 310 1.07 14.32 6.47
C VAL A 310 2.45 14.64 5.90
N LEU A 311 2.94 13.81 4.98
CA LEU A 311 4.29 13.91 4.43
C LEU A 311 4.35 14.92 3.27
N ILE A 312 3.27 15.07 2.50
CA ILE A 312 3.24 15.88 1.28
C ILE A 312 3.70 17.33 1.51
N PRO A 313 3.22 18.08 2.50
CA PRO A 313 3.68 19.46 2.73
C PRO A 313 5.19 19.56 2.97
N HIS A 314 5.78 18.58 3.67
CA HIS A 314 7.21 18.53 3.97
C HIS A 314 8.02 18.17 2.71
N LEU A 315 7.53 17.21 1.91
CA LEU A 315 8.15 16.84 0.64
C LEU A 315 8.13 17.99 -0.36
N LEU A 316 7.01 18.72 -0.47
CA LEU A 316 6.91 19.91 -1.32
C LEU A 316 7.93 20.98 -0.91
N ARG A 317 8.07 21.25 0.40
CA ARG A 317 9.09 22.17 0.91
C ARG A 317 10.50 21.73 0.54
N ASN A 318 10.82 20.44 0.68
CA ASN A 318 12.13 19.89 0.32
C ASN A 318 12.41 19.97 -1.19
N LEU A 319 11.39 19.81 -2.04
CA LEU A 319 11.53 19.90 -3.49
C LEU A 319 11.75 21.35 -3.98
N GLN A 320 11.17 22.32 -3.28
CA GLN A 320 11.31 23.75 -3.59
C GLN A 320 12.67 24.34 -3.19
N GLN A 321 13.40 23.69 -2.29
CA GLN A 321 14.74 24.10 -1.90
C GLN A 321 15.75 23.95 -3.04
N ASP A 322 16.85 24.72 -2.99
CA ASP A 322 17.91 24.62 -3.99
C ASP A 322 18.58 23.24 -3.92
N SER A 323 18.33 22.41 -4.94
CA SER A 323 18.84 21.04 -5.07
C SER A 323 20.38 20.96 -5.12
N SER A 324 21.07 22.08 -5.37
CA SER A 324 22.53 22.17 -5.29
C SER A 324 23.06 22.33 -3.87
N GLN A 325 22.32 23.02 -2.99
CA GLN A 325 22.69 23.20 -1.58
C GLN A 325 22.18 22.04 -0.72
N PHE A 326 20.93 21.63 -0.90
CA PHE A 326 20.27 20.59 -0.11
C PHE A 326 20.22 19.25 -0.84
N HIS A 327 21.37 18.84 -1.39
CA HIS A 327 21.44 17.70 -2.30
C HIS A 327 20.93 16.39 -1.69
N GLU A 328 21.35 16.07 -0.47
CA GLU A 328 21.01 14.78 0.16
C GLU A 328 19.54 14.72 0.57
N GLN A 329 18.97 15.86 1.01
CA GLN A 329 17.56 16.02 1.33
C GLN A 329 16.68 15.94 0.08
N PHE A 330 17.10 16.58 -1.01
CA PHE A 330 16.44 16.48 -2.31
C PHE A 330 16.41 15.04 -2.80
N LYS A 331 17.58 14.38 -2.80
CA LYS A 331 17.72 12.97 -3.19
C LYS A 331 16.88 12.04 -2.31
N GLY A 332 16.89 12.24 -1.00
CA GLY A 332 16.05 11.49 -0.06
C GLY A 332 14.56 11.66 -0.34
N SER A 333 14.13 12.88 -0.66
CA SER A 333 12.74 13.18 -0.99
C SER A 333 12.30 12.47 -2.28
N LEU A 334 13.15 12.44 -3.31
CA LEU A 334 12.88 11.67 -4.54
C LEU A 334 12.74 10.16 -4.27
N TYR A 335 13.55 9.58 -3.37
CA TYR A 335 13.39 8.18 -2.97
C TYR A 335 12.08 7.93 -2.22
N VAL A 336 11.67 8.83 -1.34
CA VAL A 336 10.37 8.74 -0.64
C VAL A 336 9.21 8.81 -1.64
N LEU A 337 9.30 9.69 -2.65
CA LEU A 337 8.30 9.82 -3.71
C LEU A 337 8.21 8.58 -4.61
N LEU A 338 9.35 7.98 -4.94
CA LEU A 338 9.40 6.75 -5.73
C LEU A 338 8.79 5.57 -4.97
N GLY A 339 8.98 5.52 -3.64
CA GLY A 339 8.34 4.53 -2.78
C GLY A 339 8.69 3.07 -3.13
N PRO A 340 8.00 2.10 -2.51
CA PRO A 340 8.05 0.72 -2.94
C PRO A 340 7.40 0.56 -4.32
N LYS A 341 7.96 -0.31 -5.18
CA LYS A 341 7.51 -0.50 -6.57
C LYS A 341 6.01 -0.78 -6.74
N GLN A 342 5.36 -1.38 -5.73
CA GLN A 342 3.94 -1.74 -5.79
C GLN A 342 3.03 -0.53 -5.58
N ASN A 343 3.45 0.44 -4.77
CA ASN A 343 2.64 1.62 -4.40
C ASN A 343 3.50 2.89 -4.33
N PRO A 344 4.04 3.39 -5.46
CA PRO A 344 4.78 4.66 -5.50
C PRO A 344 3.93 5.81 -4.95
N LEU A 345 4.55 6.73 -4.19
CA LEU A 345 3.83 7.87 -3.62
C LEU A 345 3.41 8.86 -4.72
N VAL A 346 4.25 9.03 -5.75
CA VAL A 346 3.99 9.92 -6.90
C VAL A 346 2.76 9.51 -7.75
N THR A 347 2.29 8.26 -7.63
CA THR A 347 1.14 7.73 -8.38
C THR A 347 -0.09 7.48 -7.51
N ARG A 348 -0.15 8.00 -6.27
CA ARG A 348 -1.35 7.85 -5.42
C ARG A 348 -2.55 8.57 -6.03
N HIS A 349 -3.74 8.00 -5.78
CA HIS A 349 -5.00 8.45 -6.37
C HIS A 349 -5.60 9.61 -5.57
N ASP A 350 -4.93 10.78 -5.59
CA ASP A 350 -5.39 11.98 -4.91
C ASP A 350 -5.11 13.20 -5.78
N TRP A 351 -6.17 13.78 -6.35
CA TRP A 351 -6.08 14.91 -7.27
C TRP A 351 -5.43 16.14 -6.64
N GLU A 352 -5.71 16.42 -5.36
CA GLU A 352 -5.14 17.57 -4.66
C GLU A 352 -3.64 17.39 -4.43
N MET A 353 -3.23 16.18 -4.04
CA MET A 353 -1.81 15.84 -3.94
C MET A 353 -1.12 15.99 -5.29
N LEU A 354 -1.68 15.41 -6.36
CA LEU A 354 -1.07 15.43 -7.70
C LEU A 354 -0.96 16.86 -8.25
N MET A 355 -2.01 17.68 -8.07
CA MET A 355 -2.05 19.09 -8.47
C MET A 355 -0.88 19.88 -7.87
N ASN A 356 -0.54 19.63 -6.62
CA ASN A 356 0.59 20.30 -5.96
C ASN A 356 1.95 19.64 -6.26
N LEU A 357 2.00 18.31 -6.26
CA LEU A 357 3.25 17.53 -6.30
C LEU A 357 3.88 17.50 -7.70
N TRP A 358 3.11 17.17 -8.74
CA TRP A 358 3.69 16.98 -10.07
C TRP A 358 4.27 18.28 -10.64
N PRO A 359 3.57 19.43 -10.57
CA PRO A 359 4.16 20.69 -10.99
C PRO A 359 5.35 21.08 -10.12
N ALA A 360 5.33 20.81 -8.81
CA ALA A 360 6.50 21.06 -7.96
C ALA A 360 7.72 20.25 -8.42
N ILE A 361 7.58 18.98 -8.78
CA ILE A 361 8.67 18.14 -9.33
C ILE A 361 9.20 18.73 -10.64
N VAL A 362 8.31 19.14 -11.54
CA VAL A 362 8.67 19.71 -12.85
C VAL A 362 9.45 21.03 -12.71
N ARG A 363 9.07 21.86 -11.73
CA ARG A 363 9.69 23.17 -11.46
C ARG A 363 10.98 23.10 -10.64
N THR A 364 11.40 21.91 -10.21
CA THR A 364 12.64 21.78 -9.42
C THR A 364 13.87 22.18 -10.23
N LYS A 365 14.86 22.77 -9.56
CA LYS A 365 16.14 23.14 -10.18
C LYS A 365 16.86 21.86 -10.67
N PRO A 366 17.30 21.81 -11.94
CA PRO A 366 17.97 20.65 -12.50
C PRO A 366 19.24 20.31 -11.72
N SER A 367 19.47 19.02 -11.49
CA SER A 367 20.74 18.52 -10.94
C SER A 367 21.58 17.84 -12.02
N GLU A 368 22.88 18.12 -12.04
CA GLU A 368 23.84 17.47 -12.96
C GLU A 368 24.33 16.11 -12.46
N LYS A 369 24.07 15.78 -11.20
CA LYS A 369 24.52 14.51 -10.60
C LYS A 369 23.74 13.34 -11.19
N LEU A 370 24.47 12.38 -11.76
CA LEU A 370 23.89 11.20 -12.42
C LEU A 370 22.91 10.42 -11.55
N SER A 371 23.17 10.31 -10.23
CA SER A 371 22.27 9.60 -9.32
C SER A 371 20.90 10.28 -9.16
N VAL A 372 20.82 11.61 -9.25
CA VAL A 372 19.55 12.35 -9.20
C VAL A 372 18.85 12.31 -10.54
N ILE A 373 19.60 12.43 -11.63
CA ILE A 373 19.07 12.29 -13.00
C ILE A 373 18.36 10.94 -13.15
N ARG A 374 19.01 9.85 -12.73
CA ARG A 374 18.40 8.50 -12.74
C ARG A 374 17.14 8.41 -11.87
N LEU A 375 17.09 9.10 -10.73
CA LEU A 375 15.90 9.10 -9.88
C LEU A 375 14.72 9.82 -10.53
N ILE A 376 14.98 10.94 -11.19
CA ILE A 376 13.96 11.66 -11.96
C ILE A 376 13.46 10.80 -13.12
N GLU A 377 14.37 10.15 -13.87
CA GLU A 377 14.01 9.20 -14.93
C GLU A 377 13.14 8.05 -14.39
N ASN A 378 13.50 7.48 -13.23
CA ASN A 378 12.71 6.44 -12.56
C ASN A 378 11.33 6.95 -12.13
N ILE A 379 11.18 8.21 -11.73
CA ILE A 379 9.88 8.81 -11.41
C ILE A 379 9.01 8.87 -12.67
N VAL A 380 9.55 9.38 -13.78
CA VAL A 380 8.82 9.43 -15.06
C VAL A 380 8.41 8.04 -15.51
N GLU A 381 9.32 7.07 -15.42
CA GLU A 381 9.03 5.67 -15.76
C GLU A 381 7.98 5.06 -14.82
N SER A 382 8.04 5.38 -13.52
CA SER A 382 7.07 4.88 -12.54
C SER A 382 5.67 5.42 -12.79
N VAL A 383 5.55 6.73 -13.08
CA VAL A 383 4.28 7.33 -13.49
C VAL A 383 3.76 6.65 -14.76
N HIS A 384 4.58 6.52 -15.79
CA HIS A 384 4.15 5.89 -17.04
C HIS A 384 3.68 4.43 -16.88
N LYS A 385 4.31 3.67 -15.97
CA LYS A 385 4.00 2.24 -15.76
C LYS A 385 2.86 1.99 -14.78
N HIS A 386 2.74 2.81 -13.73
CA HIS A 386 1.89 2.51 -12.58
C HIS A 386 0.77 3.53 -12.36
N PHE A 387 0.75 4.68 -13.06
CA PHE A 387 -0.33 5.64 -12.93
C PHE A 387 -1.58 5.15 -13.68
N PRO A 388 -2.67 4.84 -12.97
CA PRO A 388 -3.91 4.43 -13.62
C PRO A 388 -4.74 5.66 -14.02
N THR A 389 -5.75 5.45 -14.85
CA THR A 389 -6.81 6.46 -15.01
C THR A 389 -7.58 6.58 -13.71
N ILE A 390 -7.40 7.71 -13.01
CA ILE A 390 -8.08 8.02 -11.76
C ILE A 390 -9.50 8.51 -12.06
N THR A 391 -10.48 8.04 -11.28
CA THR A 391 -11.88 8.47 -11.39
C THR A 391 -12.03 9.97 -11.13
N ILE A 392 -12.73 10.67 -12.04
CA ILE A 392 -13.10 12.08 -11.86
C ILE A 392 -14.53 12.21 -11.35
N SER A 393 -15.47 11.53 -12.00
CA SER A 393 -16.89 11.51 -11.64
C SER A 393 -17.31 10.11 -11.22
N LEU A 394 -17.88 9.99 -10.03
CA LEU A 394 -18.51 8.77 -9.54
C LEU A 394 -20.03 8.99 -9.45
N GLN A 395 -20.79 8.09 -10.06
CA GLN A 395 -22.25 8.05 -9.98
C GLN A 395 -22.70 6.74 -9.36
N ILE A 396 -23.63 6.80 -8.42
CA ILE A 396 -24.19 5.62 -7.74
C ILE A 396 -25.63 5.43 -8.26
N PRO A 397 -25.89 4.39 -9.08
CA PRO A 397 -27.25 4.11 -9.56
C PRO A 397 -28.20 3.68 -8.45
N GLU A 398 -29.51 3.96 -8.62
CA GLU A 398 -30.54 3.58 -7.64
C GLU A 398 -30.57 2.07 -7.35
N LEU A 399 -30.26 1.23 -8.33
CA LEU A 399 -30.16 -0.22 -8.15
C LEU A 399 -29.08 -0.60 -7.11
N CYS A 400 -27.98 0.14 -7.05
CA CYS A 400 -26.93 -0.08 -6.06
C CYS A 400 -27.39 0.37 -4.66
N LEU A 401 -28.13 1.47 -4.56
CA LEU A 401 -28.74 1.93 -3.30
C LEU A 401 -29.76 0.91 -2.78
N ALA A 402 -30.61 0.37 -3.66
CA ALA A 402 -31.56 -0.69 -3.31
C ALA A 402 -30.86 -1.95 -2.80
N ALA A 403 -29.78 -2.39 -3.46
CA ALA A 403 -28.99 -3.54 -3.02
C ALA A 403 -28.30 -3.29 -1.68
N ALA A 404 -27.76 -2.08 -1.45
CA ALA A 404 -27.15 -1.70 -0.17
C ALA A 404 -28.18 -1.71 0.98
N ARG A 405 -29.39 -1.20 0.74
CA ARG A 405 -30.51 -1.27 1.70
C ARG A 405 -30.87 -2.72 2.04
N GLN A 406 -30.85 -3.63 1.07
CA GLN A 406 -31.08 -5.06 1.32
C GLN A 406 -29.98 -5.70 2.16
N LEU A 407 -28.70 -5.36 1.92
CA LEU A 407 -27.57 -5.84 2.73
C LEU A 407 -27.66 -5.38 4.19
N TRP A 408 -28.21 -4.19 4.43
CA TRP A 408 -28.43 -3.67 5.79
C TRP A 408 -29.37 -4.54 6.62
N ASN A 409 -30.29 -5.25 5.96
CA ASN A 409 -31.26 -6.16 6.58
C ASN A 409 -30.78 -7.62 6.65
N SER A 410 -29.51 -7.89 6.34
CA SER A 410 -28.95 -9.25 6.34
C SER A 410 -28.56 -9.73 7.74
N SER A 411 -28.27 -11.04 7.89
CA SER A 411 -27.74 -11.64 9.12
C SER A 411 -26.29 -12.10 8.91
N PRO A 412 -25.32 -11.66 9.74
CA PRO A 412 -25.48 -10.75 10.87
C PRO A 412 -25.76 -9.29 10.45
N ALA A 413 -26.59 -8.59 11.21
CA ALA A 413 -26.94 -7.20 10.93
C ALA A 413 -25.77 -6.24 11.24
N PRO A 414 -25.60 -5.15 10.48
CA PRO A 414 -24.61 -4.12 10.79
C PRO A 414 -24.86 -3.49 12.17
N CYS A 415 -23.78 -3.13 12.87
CA CYS A 415 -23.84 -2.45 14.18
C CYS A 415 -24.23 -0.96 14.08
N PHE A 416 -24.55 -0.46 12.89
CA PHE A 416 -24.88 0.95 12.62
C PHE A 416 -26.38 1.10 12.37
N GLN A 417 -26.92 2.26 12.76
CA GLN A 417 -28.32 2.61 12.48
C GLN A 417 -28.58 2.63 10.98
N VAL A 418 -29.81 2.26 10.57
CA VAL A 418 -30.23 2.33 9.17
C VAL A 418 -30.17 3.79 8.72
N VAL A 419 -29.46 4.04 7.63
CA VAL A 419 -29.29 5.38 7.05
C VAL A 419 -30.64 5.93 6.58
N SER A 420 -30.95 7.16 6.96
CA SER A 420 -32.18 7.85 6.54
C SER A 420 -32.11 8.34 5.10
N ASP A 421 -33.26 8.54 4.46
CA ASP A 421 -33.29 9.08 3.09
C ASP A 421 -32.74 10.52 3.01
N GLU A 422 -32.82 11.29 4.11
CA GLU A 422 -32.21 12.62 4.23
C GLU A 422 -30.68 12.54 4.20
N GLU A 423 -30.08 11.61 4.96
CA GLU A 423 -28.63 11.38 4.95
C GLU A 423 -28.15 10.88 3.58
N VAL A 424 -28.94 10.07 2.89
CA VAL A 424 -28.65 9.64 1.51
C VAL A 424 -28.63 10.85 0.57
N ALA A 425 -29.61 11.75 0.67
CA ALA A 425 -29.65 12.97 -0.14
C ALA A 425 -28.44 13.88 0.12
N ILE A 426 -28.05 14.06 1.39
CA ILE A 426 -26.83 14.80 1.77
C ILE A 426 -25.58 14.13 1.18
N GLY A 427 -25.47 12.80 1.26
CA GLY A 427 -24.36 12.04 0.69
C GLY A 427 -24.27 12.16 -0.83
N MET A 428 -25.42 12.21 -1.52
CA MET A 428 -25.46 12.45 -2.98
C MET A 428 -24.98 13.85 -3.34
N GLN A 429 -25.40 14.88 -2.60
CA GLN A 429 -24.90 16.25 -2.82
C GLN A 429 -23.39 16.34 -2.58
N GLN A 430 -22.88 15.75 -1.49
CA GLN A 430 -21.45 15.70 -1.20
C GLN A 430 -20.65 14.96 -2.28
N LEU A 431 -21.22 13.92 -2.87
CA LEU A 431 -20.62 13.20 -3.99
C LEU A 431 -20.52 14.09 -5.23
N GLU A 432 -21.55 14.87 -5.53
CA GLU A 432 -21.58 15.80 -6.66
C GLU A 432 -20.57 16.95 -6.47
N ASP A 433 -20.52 17.53 -5.28
CA ASP A 433 -19.52 18.54 -4.90
C ASP A 433 -18.09 17.99 -5.02
N ARG A 434 -17.87 16.73 -4.60
CA ARG A 434 -16.57 16.04 -4.72
C ARG A 434 -16.20 15.77 -6.18
N ASN A 435 -17.15 15.40 -7.03
CA ASN A 435 -16.93 15.20 -8.46
C ASN A 435 -16.53 16.53 -9.13
N GLN A 436 -17.19 17.63 -8.75
CA GLN A 436 -16.83 18.96 -9.24
C GLN A 436 -15.42 19.36 -8.76
N TYR A 437 -15.11 19.17 -7.48
CA TYR A 437 -13.77 19.42 -6.94
C TYR A 437 -12.69 18.62 -7.67
N ASN A 438 -12.91 17.33 -7.92
CA ASN A 438 -11.97 16.49 -8.67
C ASN A 438 -11.74 17.01 -10.10
N THR A 439 -12.82 17.45 -10.75
CA THR A 439 -12.76 18.04 -12.09
C THR A 439 -11.91 19.31 -12.08
N ASP A 440 -12.13 20.20 -11.11
CA ASP A 440 -11.38 21.45 -10.99
C ASP A 440 -9.90 21.19 -10.71
N GLN A 441 -9.58 20.27 -9.80
CA GLN A 441 -8.19 19.88 -9.48
C GLN A 441 -7.48 19.25 -10.69
N TYR A 442 -8.17 18.39 -11.45
CA TYR A 442 -7.63 17.79 -12.67
C TYR A 442 -7.29 18.84 -13.73
N LEU A 443 -8.23 19.76 -14.00
CA LEU A 443 -8.03 20.82 -14.98
C LEU A 443 -6.90 21.77 -14.53
N ALA A 444 -6.87 22.15 -13.25
CA ALA A 444 -5.82 22.97 -12.67
C ALA A 444 -4.43 22.30 -12.76
N LEU A 445 -4.35 20.98 -12.57
CA LEU A 445 -3.11 20.21 -12.76
C LEU A 445 -2.61 20.29 -14.21
N LEU A 446 -3.51 20.07 -15.19
CA LEU A 446 -3.16 20.18 -16.61
C LEU A 446 -2.64 21.60 -16.94
N ASP A 447 -3.35 22.63 -16.48
CA ASP A 447 -2.96 24.02 -16.73
C ASP A 447 -1.64 24.38 -16.05
N SER A 448 -1.42 23.93 -14.81
CA SER A 448 -0.16 24.19 -14.09
C SER A 448 1.06 23.55 -14.77
N LEU A 449 0.91 22.33 -15.31
CA LEU A 449 1.97 21.68 -16.10
C LEU A 449 2.21 22.42 -17.43
N MET A 450 1.13 22.86 -18.09
CA MET A 450 1.21 23.64 -19.32
C MET A 450 1.90 25.00 -19.11
N ASP A 451 1.60 25.69 -18.01
CA ASP A 451 2.23 26.96 -17.63
C ASP A 451 3.71 26.78 -17.37
N ALA A 452 4.10 25.74 -16.61
CA ALA A 452 5.51 25.43 -16.38
C ALA A 452 6.28 25.24 -17.71
N MET A 453 5.66 24.58 -18.70
CA MET A 453 6.31 24.32 -20.00
C MET A 453 6.41 25.54 -20.92
N GLN A 454 5.47 26.49 -20.82
CA GLN A 454 5.37 27.65 -21.72
C GLN A 454 6.00 28.92 -21.15
N GLN A 455 5.89 29.15 -19.85
CA GLN A 455 6.29 30.40 -19.20
C GLN A 455 7.69 30.33 -18.59
N GLU A 456 8.15 29.13 -18.21
CA GLU A 456 9.43 28.94 -17.53
C GLU A 456 10.50 28.39 -18.49
N ASN A 457 11.75 28.83 -18.30
CA ASN A 457 12.90 28.30 -19.03
C ASN A 457 13.32 26.94 -18.45
N LEU A 458 12.49 25.92 -18.65
CA LEU A 458 12.74 24.56 -18.17
C LEU A 458 13.88 23.88 -18.94
N HIS A 459 14.76 23.22 -18.20
CA HIS A 459 15.73 22.30 -18.78
C HIS A 459 15.02 21.20 -19.58
N TRP A 460 15.58 20.80 -20.72
CA TRP A 460 14.92 19.93 -21.70
C TRP A 460 14.38 18.60 -21.11
N ARG A 461 15.08 18.02 -20.12
CA ARG A 461 14.61 16.80 -19.41
C ARG A 461 13.32 17.03 -18.64
N TYR A 462 13.20 18.17 -17.97
CA TYR A 462 12.01 18.52 -17.19
C TYR A 462 10.84 18.89 -18.11
N ARG A 463 11.12 19.53 -19.25
CA ARG A 463 10.13 19.71 -20.32
C ARG A 463 9.62 18.37 -20.87
N SER A 464 10.51 17.40 -21.12
CA SER A 464 10.15 16.05 -21.56
C SER A 464 9.33 15.28 -20.51
N MET A 465 9.69 15.42 -19.22
CA MET A 465 8.94 14.89 -18.09
C MET A 465 7.53 15.48 -18.00
N ALA A 466 7.41 16.81 -18.05
CA ALA A 466 6.11 17.50 -18.00
C ALA A 466 5.20 17.07 -19.15
N LEU A 467 5.75 16.94 -20.38
CA LEU A 467 5.01 16.43 -21.53
C LEU A 467 4.58 14.97 -21.34
N SER A 468 5.40 14.15 -20.70
CA SER A 468 5.07 12.75 -20.38
C SER A 468 3.97 12.65 -19.33
N PHE A 469 4.03 13.47 -18.27
CA PHE A 469 2.97 13.58 -17.27
C PHE A 469 1.66 14.03 -17.90
N LEU A 470 1.68 15.07 -18.74
CA LEU A 470 0.49 15.49 -19.48
C LEU A 470 -0.08 14.36 -20.32
N ARG A 471 0.74 13.61 -21.07
CA ARG A 471 0.27 12.43 -21.83
C ARG A 471 -0.43 11.42 -20.93
N ASP A 472 0.19 11.07 -19.79
CA ASP A 472 -0.31 10.03 -18.89
C ASP A 472 -1.57 10.47 -18.11
N LEU A 473 -1.87 11.79 -18.08
CA LEU A 473 -3.12 12.37 -17.54
C LEU A 473 -4.29 12.33 -18.53
N VAL A 474 -4.16 11.65 -19.68
CA VAL A 474 -5.27 11.49 -20.62
C VAL A 474 -6.47 10.84 -19.93
N HIS A 475 -7.62 11.52 -19.96
CA HIS A 475 -8.86 11.01 -19.39
C HIS A 475 -9.90 10.73 -20.50
N PRO A 476 -10.64 9.61 -20.46
CA PRO A 476 -11.68 9.32 -21.46
C PRO A 476 -12.87 10.29 -21.38
N ASP A 477 -13.25 10.70 -20.17
CA ASP A 477 -14.47 11.49 -19.95
C ASP A 477 -14.25 13.00 -20.08
N LEU A 478 -13.02 13.48 -19.94
CA LEU A 478 -12.67 14.89 -20.06
C LEU A 478 -11.68 15.10 -21.21
N PRO A 479 -12.11 15.72 -22.33
CA PRO A 479 -11.21 16.00 -23.44
C PRO A 479 -10.21 17.08 -23.03
N TYR A 480 -9.00 17.03 -23.58
CA TYR A 480 -8.03 18.09 -23.38
C TYR A 480 -8.55 19.46 -23.87
N SER A 481 -8.12 20.51 -23.18
CA SER A 481 -8.37 21.88 -23.62
C SER A 481 -7.72 22.16 -24.99
N ALA A 482 -8.28 23.11 -25.74
CA ALA A 482 -7.74 23.52 -27.03
C ALA A 482 -6.27 23.99 -26.93
N ARG A 483 -5.89 24.57 -25.78
CA ARG A 483 -4.51 24.98 -25.47
C ARG A 483 -3.57 23.78 -25.46
N THR A 484 -3.92 22.74 -24.73
CA THR A 484 -3.12 21.50 -24.62
C THR A 484 -3.04 20.76 -25.95
N VAL A 485 -4.16 20.71 -26.69
CA VAL A 485 -4.20 20.11 -28.05
C VAL A 485 -3.23 20.85 -28.99
N ARG A 486 -3.29 22.18 -29.07
CA ARG A 486 -2.38 22.98 -29.90
C ARG A 486 -0.92 22.74 -29.54
N TYR A 487 -0.62 22.62 -28.24
CA TYR A 487 0.74 22.35 -27.79
C TYR A 487 1.27 21.00 -28.27
N PHE A 488 0.48 19.93 -28.13
CA PHE A 488 0.87 18.62 -28.64
C PHE A 488 1.08 18.62 -30.15
N LEU A 489 0.18 19.29 -30.91
CA LEU A 489 0.31 19.39 -32.37
C LEU A 489 1.55 20.16 -32.80
N HIS A 490 1.87 21.29 -32.15
CA HIS A 490 3.10 22.02 -32.41
C HIS A 490 4.34 21.19 -32.05
N THR A 491 4.25 20.35 -31.02
CA THR A 491 5.35 19.49 -30.59
C THR A 491 5.65 18.36 -31.59
N LEU A 492 4.74 18.04 -32.52
CA LEU A 492 4.98 17.04 -33.58
C LEU A 492 6.12 17.43 -34.53
N ILE A 493 6.36 18.74 -34.71
CA ILE A 493 7.42 19.27 -35.58
C ILE A 493 8.64 19.76 -34.78
N HIS A 494 8.73 19.44 -33.49
CA HIS A 494 9.85 19.86 -32.64
C HIS A 494 11.16 19.15 -33.04
N ASP A 495 12.30 19.85 -32.93
CA ASP A 495 13.64 19.31 -33.23
C ASP A 495 14.02 18.06 -32.40
N SER A 496 13.46 17.91 -31.20
CA SER A 496 13.75 16.77 -30.32
C SER A 496 12.91 15.55 -30.72
N LEU A 497 13.59 14.48 -31.13
CA LEU A 497 12.94 13.21 -31.45
C LEU A 497 12.13 12.63 -30.27
N GLU A 498 12.61 12.82 -29.04
CA GLU A 498 11.92 12.33 -27.83
C GLU A 498 10.56 13.01 -27.64
N LEU A 499 10.53 14.34 -27.74
CA LEU A 499 9.29 15.11 -27.60
C LEU A 499 8.30 14.78 -28.72
N ARG A 500 8.78 14.61 -29.95
CA ARG A 500 7.94 14.17 -31.08
C ARG A 500 7.31 12.81 -30.84
N LYS A 501 8.05 11.84 -30.32
CA LYS A 501 7.52 10.51 -30.00
C LYS A 501 6.40 10.58 -28.96
N ILE A 502 6.55 11.43 -27.94
CA ILE A 502 5.49 11.66 -26.93
C ILE A 502 4.27 12.31 -27.59
N ALA A 503 4.47 13.33 -28.41
CA ALA A 503 3.39 14.04 -29.12
C ALA A 503 2.62 13.14 -30.10
N ILE A 504 3.31 12.27 -30.85
CA ILE A 504 2.68 11.30 -31.77
C ILE A 504 1.73 10.38 -31.00
N ARG A 505 2.20 9.78 -29.90
CA ARG A 505 1.36 8.92 -29.05
C ARG A 505 0.19 9.69 -28.46
N SER A 506 0.44 10.91 -27.99
CA SER A 506 -0.61 11.77 -27.42
C SER A 506 -1.67 12.12 -28.46
N THR A 507 -1.28 12.36 -29.72
CA THR A 507 -2.20 12.67 -30.83
C THR A 507 -3.21 11.55 -31.07
N VAL A 508 -2.81 10.28 -30.91
CA VAL A 508 -3.75 9.14 -30.99
C VAL A 508 -4.84 9.27 -29.94
N PHE A 509 -4.48 9.66 -28.72
CA PHE A 509 -5.44 9.92 -27.65
C PHE A 509 -6.35 11.13 -27.95
N LEU A 510 -5.78 12.22 -28.46
CA LEU A 510 -6.56 13.40 -28.87
C LEU A 510 -7.63 13.04 -29.91
N LEU A 511 -7.22 12.32 -30.96
CA LEU A 511 -8.13 11.86 -32.01
C LEU A 511 -9.19 10.91 -31.47
N LYS A 512 -8.85 10.08 -30.48
CA LYS A 512 -9.79 9.17 -29.83
C LYS A 512 -10.83 9.93 -28.98
N GLN A 513 -10.42 10.93 -28.20
CA GLN A 513 -11.32 11.79 -27.43
C GLN A 513 -12.26 12.59 -28.35
N GLN A 514 -11.76 13.05 -29.50
CA GLN A 514 -12.54 13.81 -30.49
C GLN A 514 -13.30 12.91 -31.49
N LYS A 515 -13.24 11.58 -31.33
CA LYS A 515 -13.88 10.66 -32.25
C LYS A 515 -15.39 10.79 -32.15
N ARG A 516 -16.02 11.23 -33.24
CA ARG A 516 -17.49 11.28 -33.36
C ARG A 516 -18.07 9.87 -33.28
N ALA A 517 -19.14 9.70 -32.50
CA ALA A 517 -19.85 8.44 -32.41
C ALA A 517 -20.46 8.09 -33.78
N HIS A 518 -20.14 6.91 -34.30
CA HIS A 518 -20.76 6.41 -35.52
C HIS A 518 -22.16 5.87 -35.20
N LYS A 519 -23.15 6.24 -36.01
CA LYS A 519 -24.52 5.75 -35.87
C LYS A 519 -24.57 4.26 -36.19
N LYS A 520 -25.09 3.48 -35.25
CA LYS A 520 -25.33 2.05 -35.39
C LYS A 520 -26.81 1.83 -35.67
N ILE A 521 -27.15 1.07 -36.70
CA ILE A 521 -28.52 0.67 -37.02
C ILE A 521 -28.69 -0.80 -36.64
N LEU A 522 -29.83 -1.15 -36.08
CA LEU A 522 -30.22 -2.55 -35.90
C LEU A 522 -30.54 -3.15 -37.28
N ILE A 523 -29.84 -4.22 -37.64
CA ILE A 523 -30.04 -4.91 -38.92
C ILE A 523 -30.21 -6.39 -38.64
N ASP A 524 -31.19 -7.02 -39.27
CA ASP A 524 -31.30 -8.48 -39.27
C ASP A 524 -30.33 -9.06 -40.32
N PRO A 525 -29.22 -9.71 -39.93
CA PRO A 525 -28.26 -10.26 -40.87
C PRO A 525 -28.85 -11.40 -41.71
N LEU A 526 -29.93 -12.04 -41.24
CA LEU A 526 -30.61 -13.12 -41.96
C LEU A 526 -31.51 -12.59 -43.08
N SER A 527 -31.87 -11.31 -43.05
CA SER A 527 -32.65 -10.67 -44.13
C SER A 527 -31.92 -10.70 -45.48
N PHE A 528 -30.58 -10.65 -45.47
CA PHE A 528 -29.75 -10.77 -46.67
C PHE A 528 -29.59 -12.21 -47.18
N SER A 529 -30.06 -13.20 -46.41
CA SER A 529 -29.91 -14.63 -46.73
C SER A 529 -31.21 -15.41 -46.63
N GLY A 530 -32.37 -14.74 -46.77
CA GLY A 530 -33.68 -15.41 -46.79
C GLY A 530 -34.09 -16.08 -45.47
N GLY A 531 -33.50 -15.72 -44.32
CA GLY A 531 -33.94 -16.19 -43.00
C GLY A 531 -33.26 -17.47 -42.48
N GLU A 532 -32.36 -18.11 -43.22
CA GLU A 532 -31.80 -19.40 -42.83
C GLU A 532 -30.77 -19.31 -41.68
N LYS A 533 -31.02 -19.98 -40.56
CA LYS A 533 -30.03 -20.11 -39.48
C LYS A 533 -29.12 -21.32 -39.74
N ALA A 534 -27.86 -21.06 -40.06
CA ALA A 534 -26.85 -22.11 -40.13
C ALA A 534 -26.38 -22.50 -38.72
N LYS A 535 -26.05 -23.78 -38.54
CA LYS A 535 -25.47 -24.31 -37.30
C LYS A 535 -24.05 -24.77 -37.57
N GLY A 536 -23.10 -24.23 -36.81
CA GLY A 536 -21.70 -24.63 -36.84
C GLY A 536 -20.80 -23.65 -37.61
N PRO A 537 -19.48 -23.73 -37.39
CA PRO A 537 -18.51 -22.83 -38.01
C PRO A 537 -18.37 -23.08 -39.51
N GLY A 538 -18.10 -22.01 -40.25
CA GLY A 538 -17.65 -22.07 -41.63
C GLY A 538 -18.53 -21.30 -42.60
N ASP A 539 -18.33 -21.59 -43.88
CA ASP A 539 -19.03 -20.92 -44.97
C ASP A 539 -20.42 -21.53 -45.16
N HIS A 540 -21.46 -20.71 -45.05
CA HIS A 540 -22.85 -21.14 -45.16
C HIS A 540 -23.72 -20.12 -45.88
N ALA A 541 -24.91 -20.54 -46.32
CA ALA A 541 -25.83 -19.67 -47.08
C ALA A 541 -26.10 -18.33 -46.36
N SER A 542 -26.18 -18.36 -45.03
CA SER A 542 -26.46 -17.17 -44.24
C SER A 542 -25.32 -16.21 -43.93
N ASN A 543 -24.08 -16.54 -44.28
CA ASN A 543 -22.94 -15.60 -44.19
C ASN A 543 -22.29 -15.32 -45.55
N ARG A 544 -22.76 -15.96 -46.62
CA ARG A 544 -22.24 -15.80 -47.98
C ARG A 544 -22.29 -14.35 -48.50
N TRP A 545 -23.28 -13.57 -48.06
CA TRP A 545 -23.41 -12.16 -48.45
C TRP A 545 -22.31 -11.25 -47.86
N VAL A 546 -21.64 -11.69 -46.78
CA VAL A 546 -20.50 -10.98 -46.16
C VAL A 546 -19.17 -11.36 -46.82
N GLN A 547 -19.12 -12.50 -47.50
CA GLN A 547 -17.92 -12.92 -48.20
C GLN A 547 -17.64 -11.98 -49.36
N TYR A 548 -16.37 -11.62 -49.53
CA TYR A 548 -15.96 -10.78 -50.65
C TYR A 548 -16.25 -11.47 -52.00
N CYS A 549 -17.09 -10.84 -52.82
CA CYS A 549 -17.38 -11.29 -54.16
C CYS A 549 -17.16 -10.15 -55.17
N SER A 550 -16.25 -10.37 -56.11
CA SER A 550 -15.86 -9.37 -57.13
C SER A 550 -17.04 -8.88 -57.99
N LYS A 551 -18.10 -9.70 -58.14
CA LYS A 551 -19.29 -9.40 -58.94
C LYS A 551 -20.33 -8.54 -58.20
N THR A 552 -20.38 -8.61 -56.88
CA THR A 552 -21.37 -7.90 -56.04
C THR A 552 -20.76 -6.69 -55.34
N ARG A 553 -19.56 -6.27 -55.75
CA ARG A 553 -18.91 -5.08 -55.18
C ARG A 553 -19.70 -3.82 -55.57
N PRO A 554 -19.91 -2.88 -54.64
CA PRO A 554 -20.54 -1.59 -54.94
C PRO A 554 -19.70 -0.80 -55.95
N LEU A 555 -20.33 -0.34 -57.04
CA LEU A 555 -19.69 0.49 -58.08
C LEU A 555 -20.29 1.92 -58.16
N THR A 556 -21.42 2.14 -57.48
CA THR A 556 -22.11 3.43 -57.41
C THR A 556 -22.19 3.91 -55.96
N ALA A 557 -22.31 5.22 -55.74
CA ALA A 557 -22.48 5.79 -54.41
C ALA A 557 -23.74 5.24 -53.71
N GLU A 558 -24.85 5.13 -54.44
CA GLU A 558 -26.10 4.56 -53.91
C GLU A 558 -25.93 3.11 -53.43
N ALA A 559 -25.18 2.28 -54.17
CA ALA A 559 -24.86 0.92 -53.73
C ALA A 559 -23.89 0.92 -52.55
N TRP A 560 -22.95 1.87 -52.51
CA TRP A 560 -22.00 2.01 -51.41
C TRP A 560 -22.70 2.40 -50.10
N ASP A 561 -23.70 3.27 -50.14
CA ASP A 561 -24.39 3.77 -48.96
C ASP A 561 -25.40 2.76 -48.37
N THR A 562 -25.58 1.61 -49.02
CA THR A 562 -26.39 0.52 -48.46
C THR A 562 -25.71 -0.12 -47.25
N PRO A 563 -26.44 -0.45 -46.17
CA PRO A 563 -25.85 -0.95 -44.94
C PRO A 563 -25.55 -2.45 -45.01
N CYS A 564 -24.71 -2.85 -45.96
CA CYS A 564 -24.34 -4.25 -46.24
C CYS A 564 -22.92 -4.62 -45.80
N TYR A 565 -22.27 -3.80 -44.95
CA TYR A 565 -20.91 -4.05 -44.50
C TYR A 565 -20.83 -4.56 -43.06
N VAL A 566 -19.97 -5.55 -42.87
CA VAL A 566 -19.66 -6.12 -41.56
C VAL A 566 -18.17 -5.90 -41.29
N HIS A 567 -17.85 -4.97 -40.37
CA HIS A 567 -16.46 -4.64 -40.05
C HIS A 567 -15.72 -5.73 -39.24
N LYS A 568 -16.47 -6.61 -38.55
CA LYS A 568 -15.89 -7.64 -37.69
C LYS A 568 -15.84 -8.97 -38.45
N PRO A 569 -14.65 -9.56 -38.67
CA PRO A 569 -14.49 -10.72 -39.54
C PRO A 569 -15.06 -12.02 -38.96
N TYR A 570 -15.41 -12.03 -37.67
CA TYR A 570 -15.92 -13.22 -36.97
C TYR A 570 -17.46 -13.27 -36.88
N HIS A 571 -18.17 -12.18 -37.17
CA HIS A 571 -19.64 -12.18 -37.14
C HIS A 571 -20.19 -13.05 -38.25
N GLY A 572 -21.07 -13.99 -37.90
CA GLY A 572 -21.64 -14.92 -38.87
C GLY A 572 -20.73 -16.09 -39.24
N PHE A 573 -19.49 -16.19 -38.73
CA PHE A 573 -18.62 -17.35 -39.00
C PHE A 573 -19.07 -18.61 -38.24
N TYR A 574 -19.42 -18.47 -36.96
CA TYR A 574 -19.95 -19.55 -36.13
C TYR A 574 -21.47 -19.43 -35.95
N CYS A 575 -21.92 -18.23 -35.61
CA CYS A 575 -23.32 -17.85 -35.53
C CYS A 575 -23.45 -16.33 -35.64
N TRP A 576 -24.67 -15.87 -35.90
CA TRP A 576 -25.04 -14.47 -35.81
C TRP A 576 -25.41 -14.11 -34.37
N PRO A 577 -25.04 -12.91 -33.87
CA PRO A 577 -25.47 -12.46 -32.55
C PRO A 577 -27.00 -12.20 -32.56
N GLU A 578 -27.63 -12.33 -31.40
CA GLU A 578 -29.07 -12.05 -31.25
C GLU A 578 -29.42 -10.61 -31.61
N VAL A 579 -28.49 -9.68 -31.35
CA VAL A 579 -28.59 -8.28 -31.72
C VAL A 579 -27.40 -7.92 -32.59
N PHE A 580 -27.65 -7.60 -33.85
CA PHE A 580 -26.62 -7.18 -34.79
C PHE A 580 -26.79 -5.70 -35.17
N PHE A 581 -25.72 -4.94 -35.02
CA PHE A 581 -25.67 -3.54 -35.38
C PHE A 581 -24.80 -3.35 -36.62
N GLY A 582 -25.42 -2.91 -37.72
CA GLY A 582 -24.68 -2.37 -38.87
C GLY A 582 -24.28 -0.91 -38.65
N ILE A 583 -23.23 -0.47 -39.32
CA ILE A 583 -22.81 0.94 -39.30
C ILE A 583 -23.39 1.62 -40.53
N MET A 584 -24.11 2.74 -40.34
CA MET A 584 -24.53 3.61 -41.45
C MET A 584 -23.38 4.58 -41.73
N GLU A 585 -22.55 4.30 -42.74
CA GLU A 585 -21.61 5.30 -43.24
C GLU A 585 -22.35 6.25 -44.17
N ILE A 586 -22.90 7.35 -43.64
CA ILE A 586 -23.50 8.37 -44.53
C ILE A 586 -22.46 9.32 -45.14
N HIS A 587 -21.29 9.61 -44.57
CA HIS A 587 -20.36 10.56 -45.22
C HIS A 587 -18.90 10.56 -44.71
N THR A 588 -18.32 9.41 -44.35
CA THR A 588 -16.89 9.40 -43.97
C THR A 588 -16.17 8.18 -44.52
N LEU A 589 -15.26 8.43 -45.46
CA LEU A 589 -14.23 7.50 -45.92
C LEU A 589 -13.39 7.02 -44.72
N THR A 590 -13.75 5.88 -44.15
CA THR A 590 -12.91 5.16 -43.19
C THR A 590 -12.36 3.92 -43.86
N ILE A 591 -11.29 4.07 -44.64
CA ILE A 591 -10.47 2.94 -45.10
C ILE A 591 -9.74 2.41 -43.86
N SER A 592 -10.32 1.41 -43.18
CA SER A 592 -9.55 0.59 -42.24
C SER A 592 -8.76 -0.46 -43.04
N CYS A 593 -7.64 -0.05 -43.63
CA CYS A 593 -6.65 -0.99 -44.11
C CYS A 593 -5.96 -1.65 -42.90
N HIS A 594 -6.53 -2.73 -42.39
CA HIS A 594 -5.75 -3.71 -41.63
C HIS A 594 -4.98 -4.58 -42.64
N ILE A 595 -3.90 -4.02 -43.20
CA ILE A 595 -2.83 -4.82 -43.77
C ILE A 595 -1.97 -5.24 -42.58
N TRP A 596 -2.03 -6.54 -42.28
CA TRP A 596 -1.06 -7.19 -41.41
C TRP A 596 0.33 -7.03 -42.05
N SER A 597 1.19 -6.23 -41.41
CA SER A 597 2.64 -6.37 -41.55
C SER A 597 3.16 -6.88 -40.21
N ALA A 598 3.58 -8.14 -40.19
CA ALA A 598 4.37 -8.71 -39.11
C ALA A 598 5.69 -7.94 -39.00
N TRP A 599 5.92 -7.30 -37.84
CA TRP A 599 7.22 -6.95 -37.25
C TRP A 599 7.06 -6.89 -35.73
#